data_AF-A0A839TFW0-F1
#
_entry.id   AF-A0A839TFW0-F1
#
_cell.length_a   1.000
_cell.length_b   1.000
_cell.length_c   1.000
_cell.angle_alpha   90.00
_cell.angle_beta   90.00
_cell.angle_gamma   90.00
#
_symmetry.space_group_name_H-M   'P 1'
#
loop_
_entity.id
_entity.type
_entity.pdbx_description
1 polymer ?
#
loop_
_entity_poly.entity_id
_entity_poly.type
_entity_poly.pdbx_seq_one_letter_code
_entity_poly.pdbx_strand_id
1 'polypeptide(L)' 'MSKPVIDEQEWQLMGLILQDSFNNHVKVNLSIFDPFHTRSLTGFVTVINTFRKEIKLNIDRDEWEWLFISVRTVL' A
#
# COMPACT_ATOMS: atom_id res chain seq x y z
N MET A 1 5.17 18.96 -1.56
CA MET A 1 5.24 17.90 -2.61
C MET A 1 3.83 17.56 -3.04
N SER A 2 3.61 17.22 -4.31
CA SER A 2 2.28 16.79 -4.81
C SER A 2 2.11 15.29 -4.63
N LYS A 3 0.88 14.84 -4.32
CA LYS A 3 0.53 13.42 -4.28
C LYS A 3 0.92 12.75 -5.61
N PRO A 4 1.54 11.56 -5.60
CA PRO A 4 1.89 10.87 -6.84
C PRO A 4 0.62 10.60 -7.66
N VAL A 5 0.72 10.86 -8.97
CA VAL A 5 -0.25 10.38 -9.94
C VAL A 5 0.17 8.96 -10.28
N ILE A 6 -0.77 8.02 -10.11
CA ILE A 6 -0.55 6.61 -10.41
C ILE A 6 -1.38 6.31 -11.65
N ASP A 7 -0.75 5.81 -12.71
CA ASP A 7 -1.48 5.40 -13.92
C ASP A 7 -2.16 4.03 -13.75
N GLU A 8 -2.93 3.60 -14.74
CA GLU A 8 -3.65 2.32 -14.67
C GLU A 8 -2.71 1.11 -14.59
N GLN A 9 -1.58 1.14 -15.29
CA GLN A 9 -0.61 0.03 -15.32
C GLN A 9 0.10 -0.08 -13.97
N GLU A 10 0.54 1.06 -13.43
CA GLU A 10 1.12 1.13 -12.08
C GLU A 10 0.13 0.66 -11.02
N TRP A 11 -1.15 1.02 -11.15
CA TRP A 11 -2.20 0.57 -10.24
C TRP A 11 -2.40 -0.95 -10.26
N GLN A 12 -2.43 -1.54 -11.47
CA GLN A 12 -2.51 -2.99 -11.63
C GLN A 12 -1.29 -3.69 -11.03
N LEU A 13 -0.09 -3.17 -11.27
CA LEU A 13 1.15 -3.72 -10.73
C LEU A 13 1.19 -3.65 -9.19
N MET A 14 0.74 -2.54 -8.59
CA MET A 14 0.58 -2.43 -7.14
C MET A 14 -0.35 -3.52 -6.60
N GLY A 15 -1.48 -3.77 -7.28
CA GLY A 15 -2.41 -4.84 -6.92
C GLY A 15 -1.72 -6.22 -6.89
N LEU A 16 -0.94 -6.55 -7.91
CA LEU A 16 -0.19 -7.81 -7.98
C LEU A 16 0.84 -7.95 -6.86
N ILE A 17 1.60 -6.88 -6.57
CA ILE A 17 2.61 -6.86 -5.50
C ILE A 17 1.96 -7.06 -4.12
N LEU A 18 0.84 -6.39 -3.86
CA LEU A 18 0.13 -6.52 -2.59
C LEU A 18 -0.50 -7.90 -2.43
N GLN A 19 -1.03 -8.47 -3.51
CA GLN A 19 -1.56 -9.83 -3.53
C GLN A 19 -0.47 -10.88 -3.27
N ASP A 20 0.70 -10.72 -3.90
CA ASP A 20 1.85 -11.59 -3.68
C ASP A 20 2.35 -11.52 -2.24
N SER A 21 2.48 -10.30 -1.70
CA SER A 21 2.83 -10.08 -0.29
C SER A 21 1.85 -10.77 0.66
N PHE A 22 0.55 -10.69 0.37
CA PHE A 22 -0.49 -11.35 1.17
C PHE A 22 -0.40 -12.88 1.11
N ASN A 23 -0.20 -13.45 -0.07
CA ASN A 23 -0.17 -14.90 -0.26
C ASN A 23 1.11 -15.54 0.30
N ASN A 24 2.25 -14.87 0.12
CA ASN A 24 3.57 -15.43 0.34
C ASN A 24 4.32 -14.80 1.52
N HIS A 25 3.72 -13.85 2.23
CA HIS A 25 4.35 -13.07 3.31
C HIS A 25 5.66 -12.39 2.89
N VAL A 26 5.78 -12.07 1.60
CA VAL A 26 6.93 -11.34 1.05
C VAL A 26 6.86 -9.89 1.51
N LYS A 27 7.97 -9.35 2.01
CA LYS A 27 8.04 -7.96 2.44
C LYS A 27 7.97 -7.01 1.24
N VAL A 28 7.14 -5.98 1.36
CA VAL A 28 7.00 -4.87 0.44
C VAL A 28 7.45 -3.58 1.13
N ASN A 29 8.03 -2.66 0.35
CA ASN A 29 8.33 -1.32 0.79
C ASN A 29 7.29 -0.36 0.19
N LEU A 30 6.52 0.31 1.05
CA LEU A 30 5.44 1.20 0.67
C LEU A 30 5.80 2.65 0.97
N SER A 31 5.74 3.50 -0.05
CA SER A 31 5.79 4.95 0.10
C SER A 31 4.39 5.50 0.37
N ILE A 32 4.16 5.96 1.59
CA ILE A 32 2.89 6.53 2.03
C ILE A 32 2.98 8.05 1.93
N PHE A 33 2.12 8.60 1.08
CA PHE A 33 2.00 10.04 0.90
C PHE A 33 0.95 10.61 1.86
N ASP A 34 1.38 11.50 2.75
CA ASP A 34 0.53 12.37 3.57
C ASP A 34 0.82 13.84 3.19
N PRO A 35 -0.16 14.78 3.30
CA PRO A 35 0.04 16.20 3.00
C PRO A 35 1.26 16.86 3.66
N PHE A 36 1.67 16.38 4.84
CA PHE A 36 2.77 16.95 5.62
C PHE A 36 4.09 16.21 5.44
N HIS A 37 4.05 14.89 5.27
CA HIS A 37 5.24 14.06 5.09
C HIS A 37 5.00 12.86 4.16
N THR A 38 6.03 12.46 3.42
CA THR A 38 6.06 11.11 2.83
C THR A 38 6.88 10.22 3.75
N ARG A 39 6.35 9.05 4.10
CA ARG A 39 7.07 8.05 4.90
C ARG A 39 7.12 6.71 4.19
N SER A 40 8.17 5.95 4.45
CA SER A 40 8.32 4.58 3.92
C SER A 40 8.02 3.58 5.03
N LEU A 41 7.22 2.56 4.74
CA LEU A 41 7.01 1.42 5.63
C LEU A 41 7.44 0.14 4.93
N THR A 42 8.10 -0.75 5.66
CA THR A 42 8.47 -2.07 5.16
C THR A 42 7.77 -3.12 6.01
N GLY A 43 7.10 -4.06 5.36
CA GLY A 43 6.32 -5.08 6.05
C GLY A 43 5.70 -6.05 5.05
N PHE A 44 4.87 -6.97 5.50
CA PHE A 44 4.09 -7.83 4.60
C PHE A 44 2.60 -7.68 4.87
N VAL A 45 1.79 -7.91 3.84
CA VAL A 45 0.34 -7.75 3.92
C VAL A 45 -0.26 -8.94 4.65
N THR A 46 -1.12 -8.68 5.63
CA THR A 46 -1.83 -9.72 6.40
C THR A 46 -3.34 -9.71 6.16
N VAL A 47 -3.88 -8.61 5.64
CA VAL A 47 -5.28 -8.47 5.25
C VAL A 47 -5.40 -7.56 4.05
N ILE A 48 -6.23 -7.95 3.07
CA ILE A 48 -6.70 -7.09 1.99
C ILE A 48 -8.21 -6.91 2.17
N ASN A 49 -8.64 -5.68 2.47
CA ASN A 49 -10.06 -5.35 2.62
C ASN A 49 -10.52 -4.52 1.41
N THR A 50 -11.07 -5.19 0.41
CA THR A 50 -11.52 -4.58 -0.85
C THR A 50 -12.75 -3.67 -0.66
N PHE A 51 -13.60 -3.96 0.32
CA PHE A 51 -14.77 -3.13 0.63
C PHE A 51 -14.37 -1.75 1.18
N ARG A 52 -13.42 -1.73 2.12
CA ARG A 52 -12.92 -0.48 2.74
C ARG A 52 -11.74 0.15 2.00
N LYS A 53 -11.21 -0.52 0.97
CA LYS A 53 -10.03 -0.11 0.20
C LYS A 53 -8.81 0.12 1.09
N GLU A 54 -8.59 -0.79 2.03
CA GLU A 54 -7.48 -0.76 2.98
C GLU A 54 -6.75 -2.10 3.04
N ILE A 55 -5.48 -2.06 3.43
CA ILE A 55 -4.68 -3.23 3.74
C ILE A 55 -4.19 -3.17 5.19
N LYS A 56 -3.95 -4.33 5.80
CA LYS A 56 -3.20 -4.43 7.05
C LYS A 56 -1.76 -4.83 6.75
N LEU A 57 -0.81 -3.95 7.07
CA LEU A 57 0.62 -4.22 6.94
C LEU A 57 1.18 -4.60 8.31
N ASN A 58 1.81 -5.78 8.42
CA ASN A 58 2.61 -6.13 9.60
C ASN A 58 4.05 -5.66 9.38
N ILE A 59 4.54 -4.79 10.28
CA ILE A 59 5.83 -4.11 10.18
C ILE A 59 6.89 -4.90 10.97
N ASP A 60 6.54 -5.23 12.22
CA ASP A 60 7.35 -6.02 13.14
C ASP A 60 6.44 -6.85 14.08
N ARG A 61 7.05 -7.56 15.04
CA ARG A 61 6.35 -8.31 16.07
C ARG A 61 5.40 -7.41 16.85
N ASP A 62 4.12 -7.73 16.78
CA ASP A 62 3.02 -6.97 17.40
C ASP A 62 2.85 -5.53 16.89
N GLU A 63 3.57 -5.12 15.83
CA GLU A 63 3.43 -3.82 15.19
C GLU A 63 2.76 -3.95 13.82
N TRP A 64 1.65 -3.23 13.62
CA TRP A 64 0.92 -3.23 12.37
C TRP A 64 0.22 -1.89 12.13
N GLU A 65 -0.09 -1.62 10.86
CA GLU A 65 -0.90 -0.47 10.47
C GLU A 65 -1.96 -0.84 9.43
N TRP A 66 -3.10 -0.15 9.48
CA TRP A 66 -4.06 -0.12 8.38
C TRP A 66 -3.73 1.03 7.43
N LEU A 67 -3.61 0.73 6.14
CA LEU A 67 -3.27 1.71 5.11
C LEU A 67 -4.39 1.79 4.07
N PHE A 68 -4.93 2.99 3.85
CA PHE A 68 -5.87 3.26 2.77
C PHE A 68 -5.13 3.35 1.44
N ILE A 69 -5.70 2.72 0.40
CA ILE A 69 -5.12 2.75 -0.93
C ILE A 69 -6.04 3.53 -1.87
N SER A 70 -5.49 4.54 -2.53
CA SER A 70 -6.22 5.36 -3.51
C SER A 70 -5.33 5.81 -4.65
N VAL A 71 -5.90 5.82 -5.85
CA VAL A 71 -5.32 6.45 -7.05
C VAL A 71 -6.05 7.77 -7.33
N ARG A 72 -5.31 8.78 -7.82
CA ARG A 72 -5.89 10.01 -8.36
C ARG A 72 -5.48 10.12 -9.82
N THR A 73 -6.45 9.94 -10.72
CA THR A 73 -6.28 10.21 -12.15
C THR A 73 -6.38 11.71 -12.41
N VAL A 74 -5.47 12.24 -13.22
CA VAL A 74 -5.58 13.61 -13.76
C VAL A 74 -6.11 13.47 -15.19
N LEU A 75 -7.27 14.08 -15.45
CA LEU A 75 -7.89 14.15 -16.78
C LEU A 75 -7.27 15.29 -17.60
#